data_AF-F8BYC8-F1
#
_entry.id   AF-F8BYC8-F1
#
_cell.length_a   1.000
_cell.length_b   1.000
_cell.length_c   1.000
_cell.angle_alpha   90.00
_cell.angle_beta   90.00
_cell.angle_gamma   90.00
#
_symmetry.space_group_name_H-M   'P 1'
#
loop_
_entity.id
_entity.type
_entity.pdbx_description
1 polymer ?
#
loop_
_entity_poly.entity_id
_entity_poly.type
_entity_poly.pdbx_seq_one_letter_code
_entity_poly.pdbx_strand_id
1 'polypeptide(L)' 'MTTGSDFARDGGPRQQDIVRLLIAAGADPTMTDQWGVSPLQHAQQKGYNELADILARALT' A
#
# COMPACT_ATOMS: atom_id res chain seq x y z
N MET A 1 -1.56 -27.22 -0.53
CA MET A 1 -2.57 -26.55 -1.35
C MET A 1 -2.53 -25.07 -0.99
N THR A 2 -1.68 -24.28 -1.64
CA THR A 2 -1.65 -22.82 -1.47
C THR A 2 -2.53 -22.24 -2.57
N THR A 3 -3.75 -21.87 -2.20
CA THR A 3 -4.74 -21.24 -3.08
C THR A 3 -4.11 -20.02 -3.76
N GLY A 4 -4.35 -19.86 -5.07
CA GLY A 4 -3.69 -18.88 -5.94
C GLY A 4 -4.01 -17.39 -5.68
N SER A 5 -4.24 -17.01 -4.43
CA SER A 5 -4.54 -15.65 -3.97
C SER A 5 -3.32 -14.90 -3.39
N ASP A 6 -2.19 -15.56 -3.16
CA ASP A 6 -1.01 -15.00 -2.47
C ASP A 6 -0.17 -13.99 -3.30
N PHE A 7 -0.62 -13.69 -4.52
CA PHE A 7 -0.05 -12.68 -5.42
C PHE A 7 -1.01 -11.51 -5.68
N ALA A 8 -2.21 -11.53 -5.09
CA ALA A 8 -3.18 -10.48 -5.32
C ALA A 8 -2.65 -9.16 -4.76
N ARG A 9 -2.75 -8.09 -5.56
CA ARG A 9 -2.53 -6.70 -5.12
C ARG A 9 -3.76 -6.24 -4.33
N ASP A 10 -4.13 -7.00 -3.31
CA ASP A 10 -5.35 -6.88 -2.53
C ASP A 10 -5.16 -6.15 -1.19
N GLY A 11 -3.98 -5.56 -0.97
CA GLY A 11 -3.66 -4.87 0.28
C GLY A 11 -3.49 -5.80 1.47
N GLY A 12 -3.37 -7.11 1.24
CA GLY A 12 -3.09 -8.10 2.28
C GLY A 12 -1.71 -7.93 2.95
N PRO A 13 -1.42 -8.76 3.98
CA PRO A 13 -0.26 -8.59 4.85
C PRO A 13 1.07 -8.54 4.09
N ARG A 14 1.22 -9.34 3.04
CA ARG A 14 2.42 -9.30 2.18
C ARG A 14 2.63 -7.94 1.52
N GLN A 15 1.57 -7.31 1.01
CA GLN A 15 1.65 -6.01 0.37
C GLN A 15 1.92 -4.91 1.40
N GLN A 16 1.36 -5.03 2.60
CA GLN A 16 1.65 -4.15 3.73
C GLN A 16 3.14 -4.21 4.13
N ASP A 17 3.72 -5.40 4.21
CA ASP A 17 5.14 -5.58 4.53
C ASP A 17 6.04 -4.96 3.46
N ILE A 18 5.71 -5.14 2.17
CA ILE A 18 6.43 -4.51 1.07
C ILE A 18 6.38 -2.98 1.19
N VAL A 19 5.19 -2.41 1.46
CA VAL A 19 5.04 -0.96 1.60
C VAL A 19 5.82 -0.43 2.80
N ARG A 20 5.80 -1.13 3.94
CA ARG A 20 6.63 -0.77 5.12
C ARG A 20 8.12 -0.78 4.77
N LEU A 21 8.58 -1.78 4.03
CA LEU A 21 9.98 -1.89 3.62
C LEU A 21 10.39 -0.77 2.66
N LEU A 22 9.50 -0.40 1.72
CA LEU A 22 9.75 0.70 0.80
C LEU A 22 9.83 2.04 1.53
N ILE A 23 8.90 2.32 2.45
CA ILE A 23 8.93 3.53 3.27
C ILE A 23 10.21 3.57 4.12
N ALA A 24 10.58 2.44 4.75
CA ALA A 24 11.82 2.35 5.52
C ALA A 24 13.08 2.56 4.66
N ALA A 25 13.03 2.20 3.38
CA ALA A 25 14.09 2.47 2.41
C ALA A 25 14.12 3.93 1.90
N GLY A 26 13.22 4.80 2.38
CA GLY A 26 13.13 6.21 1.98
C GLY A 26 12.26 6.46 0.75
N ALA A 27 11.39 5.51 0.37
CA ALA A 27 10.40 5.77 -0.66
C ALA A 27 9.40 6.83 -0.18
N ASP A 28 9.07 7.77 -1.06
CA ASP A 28 8.15 8.86 -0.75
C ASP A 28 6.69 8.41 -0.94
N PRO A 29 5.89 8.26 0.14
CA PRO A 29 4.50 7.83 0.05
C PRO A 29 3.56 8.90 -0.53
N THR A 30 4.04 10.13 -0.74
CA THR A 30 3.28 11.21 -1.38
C THR A 30 3.27 11.12 -2.90
N MET A 31 4.19 10.33 -3.49
CA MET A 31 4.29 10.21 -4.95
C MET A 31 3.00 9.68 -5.53
N THR A 32 2.39 10.46 -6.40
CA THR A 32 1.20 10.08 -7.14
C THR A 32 1.55 9.34 -8.41
N ASP A 33 0.66 8.49 -8.89
CA ASP A 33 0.81 7.87 -10.20
C ASP A 33 0.50 8.84 -11.36
N GLN A 34 0.49 8.33 -12.59
CA GLN A 34 0.23 9.11 -13.81
C GLN A 34 -1.12 9.83 -13.85
N TRP A 35 -2.10 9.40 -13.05
CA TRP A 35 -3.42 10.02 -12.94
C TRP A 35 -3.53 10.95 -11.72
N GLY A 36 -2.42 11.20 -11.01
CA GLY A 36 -2.42 12.04 -9.81
C GLY A 36 -3.00 11.35 -8.58
N VAL A 37 -3.11 10.02 -8.59
CA VAL A 37 -3.65 9.24 -7.46
C VAL A 37 -2.51 8.79 -6.57
N SER A 38 -2.58 9.12 -5.27
CA SER A 38 -1.59 8.68 -4.30
C SER A 38 -1.80 7.21 -3.89
N PRO A 39 -0.76 6.52 -3.39
CA PRO A 39 -0.88 5.18 -2.84
C PRO A 39 -1.97 5.09 -1.76
N LEU A 40 -2.09 6.12 -0.92
CA LEU A 40 -3.12 6.20 0.12
C LEU A 40 -4.51 6.25 -0.49
N GLN A 41 -4.73 7.09 -1.51
CA GLN A 41 -6.02 7.18 -2.19
C GLN A 41 -6.39 5.84 -2.85
N HIS A 42 -5.43 5.14 -3.45
CA HIS A 42 -5.66 3.80 -3.97
C HIS A 42 -6.07 2.81 -2.88
N ALA A 43 -5.37 2.79 -1.74
CA ALA A 43 -5.71 1.91 -0.63
C ALA A 43 -7.13 2.20 -0.10
N GLN A 44 -7.50 3.48 0.03
CA GLN A 44 -8.84 3.89 0.45
C GLN A 44 -9.93 3.49 -0.56
N GLN A 45 -9.73 3.76 -1.85
CA GLN A 45 -10.69 3.41 -2.91
C GLN A 45 -10.94 1.90 -3.01
N LYS A 46 -9.92 1.09 -2.69
CA LYS A 46 -10.02 -0.37 -2.71
C LYS A 46 -10.50 -0.97 -1.39
N GLY A 47 -10.65 -0.18 -0.33
CA GLY A 47 -11.04 -0.65 1.00
C GLY A 47 -9.94 -1.37 1.77
N TYR A 48 -8.68 -1.14 1.42
CA TYR A 48 -7.50 -1.72 2.09
C TYR A 48 -7.17 -0.91 3.34
N ASN A 49 -8.03 -0.99 4.36
CA ASN A 49 -7.97 -0.13 5.54
C ASN A 49 -6.62 -0.20 6.26
N GLU A 50 -6.09 -1.40 6.48
CA GLU A 50 -4.79 -1.59 7.13
C GLU A 50 -3.63 -0.99 6.31
N LEU A 51 -3.66 -1.15 4.99
CA LEU A 51 -2.67 -0.56 4.10
C LEU A 51 -2.78 0.97 4.07
N ALA A 52 -4.01 1.50 4.08
CA ALA A 52 -4.27 2.93 4.16
C ALA A 52 -3.73 3.51 5.47
N ASP A 53 -3.91 2.82 6.60
CA ASP A 53 -3.35 3.25 7.89
C ASP A 53 -1.82 3.29 7.90
N ILE A 54 -1.16 2.29 7.28
CA ILE A 54 0.30 2.28 7.13
C ILE A 54 0.77 3.49 6.32
N LEU A 55 0.12 3.74 5.18
CA LEU A 55 0.46 4.87 4.31
C LEU A 55 0.16 6.22 4.96
N ALA A 56 -0.96 6.35 5.68
CA ALA A 56 -1.32 7.54 6.42
C ALA A 56 -0.30 7.87 7.52
N ARG A 57 0.18 6.84 8.24
CA ARG A 57 1.24 7.00 9.24
C ARG A 57 2.59 7.42 8.68
N ALA A 58 2.86 7.13 7.41
CA ALA A 58 4.10 7.54 6.76
C ALA A 58 4.08 9.00 6.28
N LEU A 59 2.92 9.66 6.31
CA LEU A 59 2.71 11.04 5.86
C LEU A 59 2.72 12.07 7.01
N THR A 60 2.87 11.61 8.26
CA THR A 60 2.94 12.42 9.48
C THR A 60 4.34 12.36 10.08
#